data_AF-A0A067SVD6-F1
#
_entry.id   AF-A0A067SVD6-F1
#
_cell.length_a   1.000
_cell.length_b   1.000
_cell.length_c   1.000
_cell.angle_alpha   90.00
_cell.angle_beta   90.00
_cell.angle_gamma   90.00
#
_symmetry.space_group_name_H-M   'P 1'
#
loop_
_entity.id
_entity.type
_entity.pdbx_description
1 polymer ?
#
loop_
_entity_poly.entity_id
_entity_poly.type
_entity_poly.pdbx_seq_one_letter_code
_entity_poly.pdbx_strand_id
1 'polypeptide(L)'
;MAATRPAAETTEANVDLALGFHRGAIDQTTITTQPPSKVMKQMTAILRDMGVQIQEESTFRYRCIRPKKSEDEANPATDSSSIQSSNTKGAADSTEVSFSAMNGSGSERATQCECTLYGTASDDPADEVRFSLEVTKLSGLSGTYSLDIRRLKGNLKSYKYIYDTIRE
;
A
#
# COMPACT_ATOMS: atom_id res chain seq x y z
N MET A 1 46.21 0.14 5.67
CA MET A 1 45.54 -0.34 4.43
C MET A 1 44.30 -1.10 4.87
N ALA A 2 43.13 -0.46 4.81
CA ALA A 2 41.89 -1.03 5.32
C ALA A 2 41.32 -2.05 4.33
N ALA A 3 41.12 -3.28 4.81
CA ALA A 3 40.47 -4.34 4.06
C ALA A 3 39.01 -3.96 3.80
N THR A 4 38.66 -3.71 2.54
CA THR A 4 37.27 -3.55 2.13
C THR A 4 36.67 -4.95 2.02
N ARG A 5 35.78 -5.31 2.95
CA ARG A 5 34.99 -6.54 2.90
C ARG A 5 33.94 -6.39 1.80
N PRO A 6 33.79 -7.33 0.84
CA PRO A 6 32.68 -7.26 -0.10
C PRO A 6 31.40 -7.63 0.66
N ALA A 7 30.47 -6.69 0.74
CA ALA A 7 29.17 -6.90 1.34
C ALA A 7 28.28 -7.69 0.37
N ALA A 8 28.01 -8.95 0.72
CA ALA A 8 26.84 -9.74 0.30
C ALA A 8 26.38 -9.56 -1.17
N GLU A 9 27.21 -9.98 -2.11
CA GLU A 9 26.75 -10.27 -3.46
C GLU A 9 26.21 -11.70 -3.46
N THR A 10 24.96 -11.87 -3.03
CA THR A 10 24.24 -13.13 -3.19
C THR A 10 24.15 -13.41 -4.69
N THR A 11 24.84 -14.44 -5.16
CA THR A 11 24.96 -14.78 -6.58
C THR A 11 23.58 -14.91 -7.23
N GLU A 12 23.38 -14.19 -8.34
CA GLU A 12 22.11 -14.07 -9.06
C GLU A 12 21.53 -15.43 -9.52
N ALA A 13 22.39 -16.43 -9.72
CA ALA A 13 21.98 -17.79 -10.07
C ALA A 13 21.28 -18.54 -8.92
N ASN A 14 21.64 -18.27 -7.66
CA ASN A 14 21.02 -18.93 -6.51
C ASN A 14 19.64 -18.34 -6.19
N VAL A 15 19.46 -17.03 -6.45
CA VAL A 15 18.16 -16.38 -6.25
C VAL A 15 17.12 -16.82 -7.27
N ASP A 16 17.50 -17.11 -8.52
CA ASP A 16 16.55 -17.66 -9.50
C ASP A 16 15.98 -19.01 -9.06
N LEU A 17 16.78 -19.87 -8.42
CA LEU A 17 16.33 -21.15 -7.87
C LEU A 17 15.41 -20.98 -6.65
N ALA A 18 15.59 -19.89 -5.89
CA ALA A 18 14.77 -19.59 -4.71
C ALA A 18 13.42 -18.92 -5.06
N LEU A 19 13.26 -18.42 -6.29
CA LEU A 19 12.03 -17.75 -6.73
C LEU A 19 10.98 -18.76 -7.20
N GLY A 20 9.74 -18.54 -6.76
CA GLY A 20 8.57 -19.24 -7.27
C GLY A 20 8.29 -18.87 -8.73
N PHE A 21 7.71 -19.80 -9.49
CA PHE A 21 7.21 -19.51 -10.83
C PHE A 21 5.83 -18.87 -10.74
N HIS A 22 5.61 -17.82 -11.53
CA HIS A 22 4.29 -17.22 -11.68
C HIS A 22 3.27 -18.25 -12.20
N ARG A 23 2.07 -18.25 -11.62
CA ARG A 23 0.97 -19.14 -12.03
C ARG A 23 -0.29 -18.34 -12.31
N GLY A 24 -0.80 -18.46 -13.53
CA GLY A 24 -2.03 -17.82 -13.97
C GLY A 24 -1.77 -16.66 -14.93
N ALA A 25 -2.81 -15.83 -15.15
CA ALA A 25 -2.66 -14.61 -15.93
C ALA A 25 -1.62 -13.70 -15.26
N ILE A 26 -0.69 -13.19 -16.05
CA ILE A 26 0.34 -12.25 -15.61
C ILE A 26 -0.08 -10.84 -15.99
N ASP A 27 0.03 -9.90 -15.05
CA ASP A 27 -0.12 -8.50 -15.38
C ASP A 27 1.15 -8.05 -16.13
N GLN A 28 0.98 -7.62 -17.37
CA GLN A 28 2.12 -7.25 -18.22
C GLN A 28 2.82 -5.99 -17.70
N THR A 29 2.13 -5.16 -16.92
CA THR A 29 2.67 -3.91 -16.36
C THR A 29 3.59 -4.16 -15.16
N THR A 30 3.54 -5.35 -14.56
CA THR A 30 4.37 -5.72 -13.41
C THR A 30 5.60 -6.57 -13.78
N ILE A 31 5.85 -6.77 -15.08
CA ILE A 31 7.02 -7.48 -15.58
C ILE A 31 8.25 -6.58 -15.49
N THR A 32 9.34 -7.13 -14.98
CA THR A 32 10.62 -6.45 -14.81
C THR A 32 11.78 -7.35 -15.20
N THR A 33 12.81 -6.75 -15.81
CA THR A 33 14.08 -7.39 -16.13
C THR A 33 15.15 -7.08 -15.09
N GLN A 34 14.82 -6.32 -14.05
CA GLN A 34 15.76 -5.99 -12.99
C GLN A 34 15.97 -7.17 -12.03
N PRO A 35 17.17 -7.32 -11.45
CA PRO A 35 17.43 -8.37 -10.47
C PRO A 35 16.46 -8.32 -9.28
N PRO A 36 16.05 -9.47 -8.72
CA PRO A 36 15.09 -9.54 -7.62
C PRO A 36 15.49 -8.69 -6.42
N SER A 37 16.78 -8.69 -6.07
CA SER A 37 17.31 -7.88 -4.96
C SER A 37 17.16 -6.38 -5.20
N LYS A 38 17.31 -5.93 -6.45
CA LYS A 38 17.17 -4.52 -6.82
C LYS A 38 15.70 -4.10 -6.79
N VAL A 39 14.82 -4.95 -7.30
CA VAL A 39 13.36 -4.74 -7.25
C VAL A 39 12.88 -4.68 -5.81
N MET A 40 13.26 -5.64 -4.96
CA MET A 40 12.86 -5.63 -3.54
C MET A 40 13.32 -4.35 -2.84
N LYS A 41 14.58 -3.92 -3.04
CA LYS A 41 15.09 -2.67 -2.48
C LYS A 41 14.31 -1.44 -2.95
N GLN A 42 14.00 -1.36 -4.24
CA GLN A 42 13.19 -0.29 -4.81
C GLN A 42 11.78 -0.29 -4.21
N MET A 43 11.14 -1.45 -4.13
CA MET A 43 9.79 -1.60 -3.56
C MET A 43 9.77 -1.25 -2.08
N THR A 44 10.78 -1.65 -1.29
CA THR A 44 10.89 -1.24 0.12
C THR A 44 10.98 0.27 0.27
N ALA A 45 11.73 0.95 -0.62
CA ALA A 45 11.86 2.40 -0.59
C ALA A 45 10.51 3.07 -0.89
N ILE A 46 9.82 2.67 -1.95
CA ILE A 46 8.51 3.22 -2.36
C ILE A 46 7.47 2.98 -1.26
N LEU A 47 7.36 1.75 -0.76
CA LEU A 47 6.40 1.40 0.29
C LEU A 47 6.64 2.17 1.58
N ARG A 48 7.91 2.38 1.96
CA ARG A 48 8.28 3.16 3.14
C ARG A 48 8.00 4.64 2.94
N ASP A 49 8.31 5.18 1.77
CA ASP A 49 8.05 6.57 1.40
C ASP A 49 6.55 6.88 1.45
N MET A 50 5.72 5.96 0.97
CA MET A 50 4.28 6.06 1.11
C MET A 50 3.80 5.95 2.56
N GLY A 51 4.57 5.37 3.49
CA GLY A 51 4.13 5.14 4.89
C GLY A 51 3.39 3.82 5.11
N VAL A 52 3.57 2.84 4.21
CA VAL A 52 3.07 1.47 4.39
C VAL A 52 4.03 0.70 5.30
N GLN A 53 3.48 -0.03 6.28
CA GLN A 53 4.29 -0.90 7.14
C GLN A 53 4.65 -2.19 6.40
N ILE A 54 5.93 -2.54 6.39
CA ILE A 54 6.47 -3.70 5.68
C ILE A 54 6.96 -4.73 6.69
N GLN A 55 6.52 -5.98 6.53
CA GLN A 55 6.99 -7.13 7.29
C GLN A 55 7.60 -8.15 6.31
N GLU A 56 8.86 -8.50 6.53
CA GLU A 56 9.55 -9.51 5.72
C GLU A 56 9.13 -10.92 6.14
N GLU A 57 8.32 -11.59 5.31
CA GLU A 57 7.85 -12.96 5.56
C GLU A 57 8.81 -13.98 4.93
N SER A 58 9.44 -13.62 3.81
CA SER A 58 10.47 -14.43 3.14
C SER A 58 11.43 -13.53 2.35
N THR A 59 12.53 -14.10 1.84
CA THR A 59 13.58 -13.36 1.12
C THR A 59 13.07 -12.49 -0.04
N PHE A 60 12.06 -12.98 -0.77
CA PHE A 60 11.45 -12.29 -1.92
C PHE A 60 9.95 -12.03 -1.72
N ARG A 61 9.48 -12.01 -0.47
CA ARG A 61 8.06 -11.88 -0.13
C ARG A 61 7.84 -10.99 1.09
N TYR A 62 7.10 -9.91 0.87
CA TYR A 62 6.71 -8.95 1.89
C TYR A 62 5.22 -9.03 2.18
N ARG A 63 4.90 -8.87 3.46
CA ARG A 63 3.55 -8.56 3.92
C ARG A 63 3.47 -7.09 4.24
N CYS A 64 2.60 -6.39 3.52
CA CYS A 64 2.44 -4.95 3.61
C CYS A 64 1.11 -4.63 4.28
N ILE A 65 1.13 -3.68 5.20
CA ILE A 65 -0.03 -3.22 5.96
C ILE A 65 -0.10 -1.71 5.85
N ARG A 66 -1.15 -1.22 5.19
CA ARG A 66 -1.56 0.18 5.27
C ARG A 66 -2.60 0.30 6.39
N PRO A 67 -2.37 1.09 7.44
CA PRO A 67 -3.37 1.33 8.48
C PRO A 67 -4.61 2.05 7.92
N LYS A 68 -5.71 2.05 8.69
CA LYS A 68 -6.85 2.92 8.40
C LYS A 68 -6.50 4.34 8.84
N LYS A 69 -6.90 5.35 8.06
CA LYS A 69 -6.85 6.75 8.50
C LYS A 69 -7.92 6.94 9.59
N SER A 70 -7.55 6.74 10.85
CA SER A 70 -8.31 7.24 11.98
C SER A 70 -8.00 8.73 12.12
N GLU A 71 -9.02 9.56 12.26
CA GLU A 71 -8.90 11.00 12.60
C GLU A 71 -8.41 11.23 14.03
N ASP A 72 -7.60 10.32 14.58
CA ASP A 72 -7.12 10.36 15.95
C ASP A 72 -5.59 10.22 15.96
N GLU A 73 -4.92 11.37 15.98
CA GLU A 73 -3.56 11.48 16.49
C GLU A 73 -3.46 12.69 17.44
N ALA A 74 -3.89 12.51 18.70
CA ALA A 74 -3.20 12.93 19.93
C ALA A 74 -4.11 12.76 21.16
N ASN A 75 -3.88 11.75 22.01
CA ASN A 75 -4.09 11.86 23.47
C ASN A 75 -3.49 10.64 24.21
N PRO A 76 -2.39 10.79 24.96
CA PRO A 76 -1.96 9.77 25.91
C PRO A 76 -2.76 9.89 27.23
N ALA A 77 -3.46 8.81 27.57
CA ALA A 77 -3.92 8.36 28.89
C ALA A 77 -4.20 9.40 29.99
N THR A 78 -5.46 9.54 30.40
CA THR A 78 -5.83 9.65 31.83
C THR A 78 -7.17 8.98 32.06
N ASP A 79 -7.11 7.93 32.86
CA ASP A 79 -8.19 7.19 33.50
C ASP A 79 -9.13 8.12 34.28
N SER A 80 -10.44 7.96 34.11
CA SER A 80 -11.41 7.87 35.22
C SER A 80 -12.84 7.78 34.70
N SER A 81 -13.55 6.86 35.34
CA SER A 81 -14.96 6.52 35.24
C SER A 81 -15.92 7.71 35.28
N SER A 82 -17.08 7.55 34.62
CA SER A 82 -18.39 7.39 35.28
C SER A 82 -19.54 8.13 34.57
N ILE A 83 -20.72 7.52 34.73
CA ILE A 83 -22.09 8.06 34.68
C ILE A 83 -22.85 8.00 33.35
N GLN A 84 -23.95 7.24 33.46
CA GLN A 84 -25.12 7.06 32.60
C GLN A 84 -25.72 8.37 32.08
N SER A 85 -26.37 8.33 30.92
CA SER A 85 -27.65 9.04 30.73
C SER A 85 -28.43 8.54 29.52
N SER A 86 -29.65 8.11 29.81
CA SER A 86 -30.81 7.92 28.94
C SER A 86 -31.19 9.18 28.16
N ASN A 87 -31.74 9.03 26.94
CA ASN A 87 -32.94 9.75 26.48
C ASN A 87 -33.38 9.27 25.08
N THR A 88 -34.55 8.65 24.97
CA THR A 88 -35.85 9.21 24.49
C THR A 88 -36.05 9.23 22.98
N LYS A 89 -37.07 8.46 22.58
CA LYS A 89 -37.99 8.56 21.44
C LYS A 89 -38.02 9.89 20.67
N GLY A 90 -38.08 9.83 19.34
CA GLY A 90 -38.57 10.91 18.48
C GLY A 90 -38.54 10.52 17.00
N ALA A 91 -39.65 10.74 16.30
CA ALA A 91 -39.90 10.40 14.91
C ALA A 91 -39.89 11.65 14.02
N ALA A 92 -39.57 11.48 12.72
CA ALA A 92 -39.93 12.28 11.52
C ALA A 92 -38.89 11.92 10.44
N ASP A 93 -39.20 11.36 9.26
CA ASP A 93 -40.09 11.81 8.19
C ASP A 93 -39.75 13.21 7.65
N SER A 94 -39.01 13.26 6.53
CA SER A 94 -39.35 14.03 5.33
C SER A 94 -38.15 14.14 4.38
N THR A 95 -38.51 14.19 3.10
CA THR A 95 -37.69 14.06 1.89
C THR A 95 -37.39 15.43 1.32
N GLU A 96 -36.13 15.83 1.10
CA GLU A 96 -35.84 17.05 0.34
C GLU A 96 -34.59 16.82 -0.53
N VAL A 97 -34.80 16.76 -1.85
CA VAL A 97 -33.74 16.84 -2.86
C VAL A 97 -33.31 18.30 -3.02
N SER A 98 -32.00 18.55 -3.07
CA SER A 98 -31.47 19.86 -3.46
C SER A 98 -30.26 19.68 -4.37
N PHE A 99 -30.46 20.04 -5.64
CA PHE A 99 -29.45 20.19 -6.66
C PHE A 99 -29.01 21.66 -6.65
N SER A 100 -27.71 21.92 -6.64
CA SER A 100 -27.17 23.23 -6.98
C SER A 100 -25.82 23.04 -7.63
N ALA A 101 -25.78 23.36 -8.92
CA ALA A 101 -24.58 23.52 -9.73
C ALA A 101 -24.04 24.95 -9.54
N MET A 102 -22.71 25.11 -9.50
CA MET A 102 -21.94 26.06 -10.35
C MET A 102 -20.47 26.20 -9.92
N ASN A 103 -19.59 25.88 -10.88
CA ASN A 103 -18.34 26.52 -11.33
C ASN A 103 -17.52 27.51 -10.45
N GLY A 104 -16.19 27.37 -10.57
CA GLY A 104 -15.18 28.44 -10.41
C GLY A 104 -13.96 27.99 -9.59
N SER A 105 -12.87 27.51 -10.20
CA SER A 105 -11.72 28.27 -10.73
C SER A 105 -10.70 28.74 -9.67
N GLY A 106 -9.50 28.16 -9.74
CA GLY A 106 -8.23 28.89 -9.56
C GLY A 106 -7.53 28.84 -8.20
N SER A 107 -6.34 28.20 -8.21
CA SER A 107 -5.16 28.46 -7.35
C SER A 107 -5.38 28.09 -5.86
N GLU A 108 -4.47 27.49 -5.12
CA GLU A 108 -3.13 27.98 -4.78
C GLU A 108 -2.30 26.82 -4.18
N ARG A 109 -0.99 26.81 -4.50
CA ARG A 109 0.02 25.90 -3.96
C ARG A 109 -0.01 25.90 -2.43
N ALA A 110 -0.47 24.81 -1.83
CA ALA A 110 -0.04 24.42 -0.50
C ALA A 110 1.13 23.43 -0.65
N THR A 111 2.27 23.75 -0.05
CA THR A 111 3.33 22.80 0.24
C THR A 111 2.75 21.76 1.20
N GLN A 112 2.21 20.67 0.67
CA GLN A 112 1.80 19.52 1.46
C GLN A 112 2.81 18.42 1.18
N CYS A 113 3.47 17.95 2.25
CA CYS A 113 4.04 16.61 2.25
C CYS A 113 2.83 15.66 2.16
N GLU A 114 2.25 15.52 0.97
CA GLU A 114 1.18 14.56 0.70
C GLU A 114 1.81 13.20 0.82
N CYS A 115 1.68 12.58 2.00
CA CYS A 115 1.83 11.14 2.09
C CYS A 115 0.82 10.55 1.09
N THR A 116 1.31 10.12 -0.07
CA THR A 116 0.57 9.44 -1.16
C THR A 116 -0.13 8.16 -0.69
N LEU A 117 0.03 7.81 0.59
CA LEU A 117 -0.59 6.71 1.31
C LEU A 117 -2.09 6.59 1.07
N TYR A 118 -2.82 7.70 1.03
CA TYR A 118 -4.27 7.73 0.88
C TYR A 118 -4.68 8.56 -0.33
N GLY A 119 -5.65 8.04 -1.09
CA GLY A 119 -6.23 8.75 -2.22
C GLY A 119 -7.32 9.74 -1.79
N THR A 120 -8.01 10.31 -2.78
CA THR A 120 -9.23 11.09 -2.52
C THR A 120 -10.32 10.19 -1.94
N ALA A 121 -11.26 10.74 -1.16
CA ALA A 121 -12.34 9.96 -0.54
C ALA A 121 -13.22 9.20 -1.56
N SER A 122 -13.21 9.61 -2.83
CA SER A 122 -13.92 8.95 -3.93
C SER A 122 -13.25 7.66 -4.37
N ASP A 123 -11.92 7.68 -4.46
CA ASP A 123 -11.08 6.59 -4.96
C ASP A 123 -10.55 5.69 -3.83
N ASP A 124 -10.36 6.23 -2.64
CA ASP A 124 -9.83 5.55 -1.48
C ASP A 124 -10.57 5.97 -0.20
N PRO A 125 -11.43 5.11 0.39
CA PRO A 125 -12.06 5.38 1.69
C PRO A 125 -11.08 5.36 2.88
N ALA A 126 -9.77 5.31 2.61
CA ALA A 126 -8.69 5.30 3.58
C ALA A 126 -8.78 4.15 4.60
N ASP A 127 -9.39 3.03 4.20
CA ASP A 127 -9.50 1.82 5.01
C ASP A 127 -8.16 1.08 5.13
N GLU A 128 -8.07 0.22 6.14
CA GLU A 128 -6.93 -0.68 6.32
C GLU A 128 -6.85 -1.67 5.15
N VAL A 129 -5.67 -1.75 4.53
CA VAL A 129 -5.38 -2.71 3.47
C VAL A 129 -4.19 -3.55 3.85
N ARG A 130 -4.32 -4.86 3.66
CA ARG A 130 -3.19 -5.80 3.77
C ARG A 130 -2.99 -6.47 2.43
N PHE A 131 -1.77 -6.50 1.96
CA PHE A 131 -1.42 -7.17 0.70
C PHE A 131 -0.06 -7.84 0.86
N SER A 132 0.19 -8.87 0.06
CA SER A 132 1.51 -9.44 -0.10
C SER A 132 2.12 -8.97 -1.42
N LEU A 133 3.40 -8.68 -1.39
CA LEU A 133 4.22 -8.37 -2.56
C LEU A 133 5.28 -9.46 -2.66
N GLU A 134 5.30 -10.16 -3.79
CA GLU A 134 6.22 -11.26 -4.06
C GLU A 134 6.88 -11.07 -5.42
N VAL A 135 8.18 -11.32 -5.52
CA VAL A 135 8.85 -11.46 -6.81
C VAL A 135 8.77 -12.91 -7.24
N THR A 136 8.27 -13.14 -8.45
CA THR A 136 8.21 -14.47 -9.07
C THR A 136 8.93 -14.44 -10.41
N LYS A 137 9.37 -15.59 -10.89
CA LYS A 137 9.98 -15.72 -12.22
C LYS A 137 8.98 -16.19 -13.26
N LEU A 138 9.16 -15.72 -14.50
CA LEU A 138 8.36 -16.18 -15.62
C LEU A 138 8.93 -17.48 -16.16
N SER A 139 8.09 -18.50 -16.30
CA SER A 139 8.51 -19.75 -16.92
C SER A 139 8.85 -19.52 -18.40
N GLY A 140 10.00 -20.04 -18.83
CA GLY A 140 10.47 -19.92 -20.21
C GLY A 140 11.19 -18.61 -20.56
N LEU A 141 11.29 -17.65 -19.63
CA LEU A 141 12.02 -16.39 -19.83
C LEU A 141 13.06 -16.20 -18.72
N SER A 142 14.33 -16.48 -19.03
CA SER A 142 15.45 -16.26 -18.09
C SER A 142 15.70 -14.77 -17.86
N GLY A 143 15.97 -14.40 -16.60
CA GLY A 143 16.22 -12.99 -16.24
C GLY A 143 14.99 -12.09 -16.37
N THR A 144 13.80 -12.68 -16.50
CA THR A 144 12.53 -11.95 -16.50
C THR A 144 11.72 -12.35 -15.28
N TYR A 145 11.32 -11.34 -14.52
CA TYR A 145 10.61 -11.49 -13.27
C TYR A 145 9.28 -10.74 -13.33
N SER A 146 8.36 -11.12 -12.47
CA SER A 146 7.09 -10.43 -12.25
C SER A 146 6.90 -10.11 -10.80
N LEU A 147 6.30 -8.95 -10.55
CA LEU A 147 5.82 -8.58 -9.24
C LEU A 147 4.38 -9.09 -9.06
N ASP A 148 4.18 -10.09 -8.19
CA ASP A 148 2.86 -10.55 -7.74
C ASP A 148 2.43 -9.69 -6.56
N ILE A 149 1.44 -8.83 -6.79
CA ILE A 149 0.79 -8.06 -5.73
C ILE A 149 -0.56 -8.71 -5.47
N ARG A 150 -0.76 -9.21 -4.25
CA ARG A 150 -1.96 -9.94 -3.87
C ARG A 150 -2.64 -9.29 -2.68
N ARG A 151 -3.90 -8.92 -2.86
CA ARG A 151 -4.76 -8.45 -1.77
C ARG A 151 -5.02 -9.58 -0.76
N LEU A 152 -4.73 -9.32 0.51
CA LEU A 152 -5.04 -10.22 1.63
C LEU A 152 -6.28 -9.75 2.40
N LYS A 153 -6.41 -8.44 2.63
CA LYS A 153 -7.52 -7.81 3.37
C LYS A 153 -7.69 -6.36 2.92
N GLY A 154 -8.86 -5.78 3.20
CA GLY A 154 -9.16 -4.36 2.99
C GLY A 154 -10.20 -4.15 1.90
N ASN A 155 -10.53 -2.90 1.59
CA ASN A 155 -11.48 -2.53 0.54
C ASN A 155 -10.84 -2.67 -0.87
N LEU A 156 -11.64 -2.97 -1.90
CA LEU A 156 -11.15 -3.07 -3.28
C LEU A 156 -10.64 -1.72 -3.78
N LYS A 157 -11.36 -0.64 -3.46
CA LYS A 157 -11.00 0.74 -3.85
C LYS A 157 -9.64 1.15 -3.31
N SER A 158 -9.44 1.00 -2.00
CA SER A 158 -8.16 1.26 -1.33
C SER A 158 -7.02 0.40 -1.87
N TYR A 159 -7.27 -0.89 -2.10
CA TYR A 159 -6.27 -1.76 -2.71
C TYR A 159 -5.92 -1.34 -4.14
N LYS A 160 -6.93 -0.99 -4.94
CA LYS A 160 -6.74 -0.52 -6.32
C LYS A 160 -5.90 0.76 -6.33
N TYR A 161 -6.19 1.71 -5.45
CA TYR A 161 -5.40 2.92 -5.31
C TYR A 161 -3.93 2.60 -5.01
N ILE A 162 -3.65 1.78 -3.99
CA ILE A 162 -2.28 1.36 -3.65
C ILE A 162 -1.59 0.64 -4.82
N TYR A 163 -2.31 -0.25 -5.51
CA TYR A 163 -1.79 -0.96 -6.68
C TYR A 163 -1.42 0.02 -7.80
N ASP A 164 -2.30 0.98 -8.07
CA ASP A 164 -2.09 2.01 -9.09
C ASP A 164 -0.94 2.97 -8.73
N THR A 165 -0.68 3.22 -7.44
CA THR A 165 0.46 4.03 -6.97
C THR A 165 1.78 3.27 -6.99
N ILE A 166 1.81 1.99 -6.63
CA ILE A 166 3.06 1.19 -6.61
C ILE A 166 3.59 0.93 -8.02
N ARG A 167 2.69 0.86 -9.01
CA ARG A 167 3.07 0.62 -10.41
C ARG A 167 3.62 1.85 -11.13
N GLU A 168 3.36 3.05 -10.62
CA GLU A 168 3.75 4.32 -11.24
C GLU A 168 5.22 4.64 -10.93
#